data_AF-A0A9Q3AFA3-F1
#
_entry.id   AF-A0A9Q3AFA3-F1
#
_cell.length_a   1.000
_cell.length_b   1.000
_cell.length_c   1.000
_cell.angle_alpha   90.00
_cell.angle_beta   90.00
_cell.angle_gamma   90.00
#
_symmetry.space_group_name_H-M   'P 1'
#
loop_
_entity.id
_entity.type
_entity.pdbx_description
1 polymer ?
#
loop_
_entity_poly.entity_id
_entity_poly.type
_entity_poly.pdbx_seq_one_letter_code
_entity_poly.pdbx_strand_id
1 'polypeptide(L)'
;MEDGRRPTHFGIEEDTAVANFGQYLALPNLNIKGIHVYNGTKILDAQSVYDNASYILDLYRNLTLRYDLDLSMVDVGGGLGIKYYENEKELDTQHLKQLLAPLFASFHRQFPRTRIILESGRFVAGKCGALLVTVDNIKHNHGKTFAVTDGGTNCHGAAAGSGQVLKRNFRIVHATGSTGAPLCEYHISGPLCSPDDLLGRDVRIETLNEGDLLAVTASGAYGPTASPTLFHSHGHPAEVIVSHGRLFLAKPRQTALEIRDSHTDVALDDMLAAPAGTPASQGTQVAGVQGATQARLVEILRAVLKLPASTEVRADSHLRDQLGLDSLTSMELLVSLEDEIEGFFVNPDTIAPGHFNTVSTLAHYIDAHRQVAACGALHGQPEVQYEPV
;
A
#
# COMPACT_ATOMS: atom_id res chain seq x y z
N MET A 1 -5.12 -26.86 -7.56
CA MET A 1 -4.81 -26.16 -6.30
C MET A 1 -4.89 -24.69 -6.66
N GLU A 2 -5.92 -23.98 -6.20
CA GLU A 2 -5.96 -22.52 -6.36
C GLU A 2 -4.67 -21.96 -5.76
N ASP A 3 -3.87 -21.30 -6.59
CA ASP A 3 -2.68 -20.64 -6.10
C ASP A 3 -3.13 -19.56 -5.10
N GLY A 4 -2.50 -19.48 -3.95
CA GLY A 4 -2.84 -18.49 -2.93
C GLY A 4 -2.32 -17.09 -3.27
N ARG A 5 -2.08 -16.76 -4.55
CA ARG A 5 -1.50 -15.46 -4.92
C ARG A 5 -2.61 -14.42 -4.97
N ARG A 6 -2.45 -13.35 -4.19
CA ARG A 6 -3.32 -12.18 -4.33
C ARG A 6 -2.92 -11.42 -5.59
N PRO A 7 -3.88 -10.90 -6.37
CA PRO A 7 -3.57 -10.03 -7.50
C PRO A 7 -2.80 -8.80 -7.00
N THR A 8 -1.74 -8.44 -7.71
CA THR A 8 -0.97 -7.22 -7.48
C THR A 8 -0.62 -6.57 -8.82
N HIS A 9 -0.26 -5.28 -8.80
CA HIS A 9 0.20 -4.55 -9.99
C HIS A 9 1.67 -4.84 -10.36
N PHE A 10 2.36 -5.71 -9.62
CA PHE A 10 3.78 -5.98 -9.81
C PHE A 10 4.03 -7.18 -10.73
N GLY A 11 5.08 -7.04 -11.56
CA GLY A 11 5.65 -8.14 -12.31
C GLY A 11 4.84 -8.57 -13.52
N ILE A 12 5.21 -9.74 -14.05
CA ILE A 12 4.52 -10.44 -15.12
C ILE A 12 4.18 -11.81 -14.55
N GLU A 13 2.96 -12.29 -14.79
CA GLU A 13 2.55 -13.64 -14.39
C GLU A 13 3.55 -14.67 -14.94
N GLU A 14 3.95 -15.63 -14.11
CA GLU A 14 5.05 -16.54 -14.43
C GLU A 14 4.83 -17.31 -15.73
N ASP A 15 3.64 -17.89 -15.92
CA ASP A 15 3.30 -18.63 -17.14
C ASP A 15 3.37 -17.73 -18.38
N THR A 16 2.89 -16.49 -18.25
CA THR A 16 2.96 -15.48 -19.31
C THR A 16 4.40 -15.10 -19.61
N ALA A 17 5.23 -14.88 -18.59
CA ALA A 17 6.64 -14.54 -18.73
C ALA A 17 7.42 -15.68 -19.40
N VAL A 18 7.21 -16.93 -18.96
CA VAL A 18 7.88 -18.12 -19.49
C VAL A 18 7.44 -18.41 -20.92
N ALA A 19 6.15 -18.28 -21.25
CA ALA A 19 5.63 -18.55 -22.59
C ALA A 19 6.12 -17.53 -23.63
N ASN A 20 6.24 -16.26 -23.23
CA ASN A 20 6.59 -15.17 -24.14
C ASN A 20 8.07 -14.74 -24.06
N PHE A 21 8.90 -15.41 -23.26
CA PHE A 21 10.28 -15.00 -23.01
C PHE A 21 11.13 -14.79 -24.28
N GLY A 22 10.92 -15.63 -25.29
CA GLY A 22 11.59 -15.50 -26.60
C GLY A 22 11.28 -14.19 -27.32
N GLN A 23 10.08 -13.64 -27.16
CA GLN A 23 9.71 -12.34 -27.75
C GLN A 23 10.47 -11.21 -27.08
N TYR A 24 10.65 -11.27 -25.76
CA TYR A 24 11.42 -10.27 -25.02
C TYR A 24 12.90 -10.29 -25.44
N LEU A 25 13.46 -11.47 -25.70
CA LEU A 25 14.84 -11.62 -26.17
C LEU A 25 15.06 -11.08 -27.60
N ALA A 26 14.02 -11.06 -28.43
CA ALA A 26 14.10 -10.57 -29.81
C ALA A 26 14.06 -9.03 -29.92
N LEU A 27 13.80 -8.31 -28.82
CA LEU A 27 13.74 -6.85 -28.82
C LEU A 27 15.14 -6.26 -28.99
N PRO A 28 15.40 -5.46 -30.06
CA PRO A 28 16.75 -5.07 -30.45
C PRO A 28 17.46 -4.14 -29.46
N ASN A 29 16.69 -3.45 -28.61
CA ASN A 29 17.21 -2.48 -27.64
C ASN A 29 17.16 -3.00 -26.19
N LEU A 30 16.83 -4.29 -25.98
CA LEU A 30 16.75 -4.90 -24.66
C LEU A 30 17.87 -5.92 -24.45
N ASN A 31 18.54 -5.85 -23.30
CA ASN A 31 19.54 -6.82 -22.89
C ASN A 31 19.12 -7.46 -21.56
N ILE A 32 18.46 -8.63 -21.66
CA ILE A 32 17.95 -9.33 -20.49
C ILE A 32 19.12 -9.93 -19.70
N LYS A 33 19.29 -9.48 -18.45
CA LYS A 33 20.40 -9.92 -17.58
C LYS A 33 20.03 -11.00 -16.58
N GLY A 34 18.75 -11.24 -16.34
CA GLY A 34 18.28 -12.10 -15.28
C GLY A 34 16.78 -12.05 -15.08
N ILE A 35 16.34 -12.73 -14.02
CA ILE A 35 14.98 -12.66 -13.49
C ILE A 35 15.01 -12.14 -12.07
N HIS A 36 13.89 -11.56 -11.63
CA HIS A 36 13.66 -11.11 -10.27
C HIS A 36 12.30 -11.61 -9.80
N VAL A 37 12.24 -12.14 -8.58
CA VAL A 37 11.00 -12.57 -7.94
C VAL A 37 10.99 -12.13 -6.47
N TYR A 38 9.92 -11.45 -6.07
CA TYR A 38 9.67 -11.04 -4.69
C TYR A 38 8.34 -11.62 -4.21
N ASN A 39 8.39 -12.56 -3.27
CA ASN A 39 7.22 -13.35 -2.85
C ASN A 39 6.70 -13.00 -1.45
N GLY A 40 7.30 -12.05 -0.74
CA GLY A 40 6.77 -11.67 0.56
C GLY A 40 7.65 -10.76 1.40
N THR A 41 7.08 -10.33 2.52
CA THR A 41 7.74 -9.50 3.52
C THR A 41 7.63 -10.12 4.90
N LYS A 42 8.51 -9.73 5.82
CA LYS A 42 8.46 -10.13 7.24
C LYS A 42 8.51 -11.65 7.46
N ILE A 43 9.26 -12.36 6.63
CA ILE A 43 9.48 -13.81 6.73
C ILE A 43 10.42 -14.09 7.92
N LEU A 44 9.89 -14.72 8.96
CA LEU A 44 10.64 -15.05 10.19
C LEU A 44 11.08 -16.51 10.26
N ASP A 45 10.67 -17.33 9.30
CA ASP A 45 11.00 -18.75 9.21
C ASP A 45 12.08 -18.98 8.14
N ALA A 46 13.18 -19.62 8.52
CA ALA A 46 14.32 -19.82 7.63
C ALA A 46 14.03 -20.81 6.50
N GLN A 47 13.18 -21.83 6.77
CA GLN A 47 12.78 -22.80 5.75
C GLN A 47 11.98 -22.11 4.64
N SER A 48 11.05 -21.23 4.99
CA SER A 48 10.26 -20.44 4.04
C SER A 48 11.14 -19.56 3.14
N VAL A 49 12.21 -18.96 3.67
CA VAL A 49 13.18 -18.20 2.86
C VAL A 49 13.94 -19.12 1.90
N TYR A 50 14.37 -20.29 2.38
CA TYR A 50 15.05 -21.29 1.57
C TYR A 50 14.15 -21.80 0.43
N ASP A 51 12.89 -22.14 0.72
CA ASP A 51 11.94 -22.67 -0.26
C ASP A 51 11.70 -21.64 -1.37
N ASN A 52 11.54 -20.36 -0.99
CA ASN A 52 11.42 -19.27 -1.95
C ASN A 52 12.68 -19.12 -2.83
N ALA A 53 13.86 -19.08 -2.22
CA ALA A 53 15.11 -18.96 -2.97
C ALA A 53 15.34 -20.17 -3.90
N SER A 54 15.05 -21.40 -3.43
CA SER A 54 15.18 -22.61 -4.24
C SER A 54 14.26 -22.55 -5.45
N TYR A 55 13.00 -22.19 -5.24
CA TYR A 55 12.02 -22.05 -6.33
C TYR A 55 12.49 -21.06 -7.41
N ILE A 56 12.99 -19.89 -7.01
CA ILE A 56 13.43 -18.86 -7.96
C ILE A 56 14.67 -19.33 -8.74
N LEU A 57 15.59 -20.02 -8.08
CA LEU A 57 16.75 -20.61 -8.74
C LEU A 57 16.32 -21.74 -9.70
N ASP A 58 15.31 -22.54 -9.36
CA ASP A 58 14.73 -23.55 -10.25
C ASP A 58 14.08 -22.90 -11.49
N LEU A 59 13.33 -21.81 -11.31
CA LEU A 59 12.76 -21.03 -12.42
C LEU A 59 13.86 -20.47 -13.34
N TYR A 60 14.92 -19.92 -12.77
CA TYR A 60 16.09 -19.47 -13.54
C TYR A 60 16.69 -20.61 -14.38
N ARG A 61 16.88 -21.80 -13.78
CA ARG A 61 17.41 -22.97 -14.49
C ARG A 61 16.52 -23.38 -15.65
N ASN A 62 15.20 -23.42 -15.43
CA ASN A 62 14.23 -23.80 -16.44
C ASN A 62 14.23 -22.83 -17.63
N LEU A 63 14.25 -21.52 -17.38
CA LEU A 63 14.34 -20.51 -18.43
C LEU A 63 15.66 -20.60 -19.20
N THR A 64 16.77 -20.74 -18.47
CA THR A 64 18.10 -20.84 -19.07
C THR A 64 18.23 -22.05 -20.00
N LEU A 65 17.75 -23.22 -19.57
CA LEU A 65 17.77 -24.43 -20.38
C LEU A 65 16.82 -24.35 -21.58
N ARG A 66 15.63 -23.78 -21.39
CA ARG A 66 14.59 -23.70 -22.43
C ARG A 66 14.97 -22.77 -23.58
N TYR A 67 15.65 -21.67 -23.28
CA TYR A 67 15.97 -20.61 -24.23
C TYR A 67 17.47 -20.47 -24.52
N ASP A 68 18.30 -21.40 -24.05
CA ASP A 68 19.76 -21.42 -24.21
C ASP A 68 20.41 -20.09 -23.82
N LEU A 69 20.17 -19.66 -22.56
CA LEU A 69 20.56 -18.34 -22.07
C LEU A 69 21.83 -18.35 -21.22
N ASP A 70 22.51 -17.21 -21.16
CA ASP A 70 23.62 -16.95 -20.25
C ASP A 70 23.32 -15.67 -19.46
N LEU A 71 22.37 -15.77 -18.53
CA LEU A 71 21.90 -14.64 -17.73
C LEU A 71 22.89 -14.34 -16.59
N SER A 72 23.40 -13.12 -16.52
CA SER A 72 24.41 -12.71 -15.53
C SER A 72 23.92 -12.56 -14.08
N MET A 73 22.60 -12.58 -13.83
CA MET A 73 22.05 -12.44 -12.49
C MET A 73 20.74 -13.20 -12.29
N VAL A 74 20.46 -13.51 -11.03
CA VAL A 74 19.14 -13.92 -10.52
C VAL A 74 18.92 -13.19 -9.19
N ASP A 75 17.80 -12.50 -9.09
CA ASP A 75 17.41 -11.80 -7.88
C ASP A 75 16.31 -12.59 -7.18
N VAL A 76 16.64 -13.09 -5.98
CA VAL A 76 15.73 -13.89 -5.16
C VAL A 76 14.86 -13.02 -4.24
N GLY A 77 14.88 -11.70 -4.45
CA GLY A 77 14.10 -10.71 -3.74
C GLY A 77 14.59 -10.51 -2.32
N GLY A 78 13.70 -10.00 -1.47
CA GLY A 78 13.97 -9.70 -0.07
C GLY A 78 13.06 -10.44 0.89
N GLY A 79 12.54 -9.69 1.87
CA GLY A 79 11.48 -10.16 2.73
C GLY A 79 11.91 -10.77 4.05
N LEU A 80 13.21 -10.89 4.32
CA LEU A 80 13.71 -11.28 5.65
C LEU A 80 13.11 -10.38 6.74
N GLY A 81 12.47 -11.01 7.73
CA GLY A 81 11.78 -10.33 8.81
C GLY A 81 12.64 -10.08 10.04
N ILE A 82 12.16 -9.17 10.89
CA ILE A 82 12.64 -9.00 12.27
C ILE A 82 11.47 -9.18 13.22
N LYS A 83 11.79 -9.61 14.44
CA LYS A 83 10.83 -9.68 15.54
C LYS A 83 10.42 -8.26 15.97
N TYR A 84 9.12 -7.99 15.97
CA TYR A 84 8.55 -6.77 16.53
C TYR A 84 7.75 -7.03 17.81
N TYR A 85 7.08 -8.18 17.87
CA TYR A 85 6.12 -8.50 18.94
C TYR A 85 6.61 -9.68 19.78
N GLU A 86 6.22 -9.74 21.06
CA GLU A 86 6.71 -10.76 22.00
C GLU A 86 6.42 -12.20 21.54
N ASN A 87 5.26 -12.42 20.93
CA ASN A 87 4.81 -13.71 20.42
C ASN A 87 5.49 -14.15 19.13
N GLU A 88 6.35 -13.32 18.53
CA GLU A 88 7.14 -13.67 17.36
C GLU A 88 8.47 -14.30 17.77
N LYS A 89 9.00 -15.18 16.92
CA LYS A 89 10.36 -15.70 17.02
C LYS A 89 11.28 -14.89 16.11
N GLU A 90 12.51 -14.67 16.55
CA GLU A 90 13.51 -14.09 15.65
C GLU A 90 13.86 -15.05 14.52
N LEU A 91 14.18 -14.52 13.34
CA LEU A 91 14.73 -15.30 12.25
C LEU A 91 16.08 -15.90 12.67
N ASP A 92 16.16 -17.22 12.67
CA ASP A 92 17.41 -17.94 12.97
C ASP A 92 18.38 -17.83 11.79
N THR A 93 19.31 -16.88 11.90
CA THR A 93 20.33 -16.60 10.86
C THR A 93 21.35 -17.73 10.70
N GLN A 94 21.59 -18.52 11.74
CA GLN A 94 22.51 -19.66 11.66
C GLN A 94 21.86 -20.78 10.86
N HIS A 95 20.60 -21.10 11.17
CA HIS A 95 19.83 -22.07 10.42
C HIS A 95 19.63 -21.63 8.97
N LEU A 96 19.31 -20.35 8.74
CA LEU A 96 19.20 -19.80 7.39
C LEU A 96 20.49 -19.96 6.58
N LYS A 97 21.66 -19.69 7.19
CA LYS A 97 22.95 -19.90 6.55
C LYS A 97 23.20 -21.38 6.21
N GLN A 98 22.85 -22.30 7.11
CA GLN A 98 22.99 -23.74 6.88
C GLN A 98 22.16 -24.23 5.68
N LEU A 99 20.99 -23.63 5.46
CA LEU A 99 20.12 -23.94 4.31
C LEU A 99 20.60 -23.27 3.01
N LEU A 100 20.88 -21.97 3.02
CA LEU A 100 21.17 -21.21 1.80
C LEU A 100 22.59 -21.44 1.25
N ALA A 101 23.58 -21.65 2.11
CA ALA A 101 24.96 -21.84 1.66
C ALA A 101 25.13 -23.03 0.69
N PRO A 102 24.64 -24.26 0.98
CA PRO A 102 24.75 -25.37 0.04
C PRO A 102 23.91 -25.15 -1.23
N LEU A 103 22.73 -24.54 -1.12
CA LEU A 103 21.88 -24.20 -2.27
C LEU A 103 22.62 -23.28 -3.25
N PHE A 104 23.17 -22.17 -2.74
CA PHE A 104 23.90 -21.19 -3.55
C PHE A 104 25.19 -21.77 -4.11
N ALA A 105 25.93 -22.58 -3.33
CA ALA A 105 27.12 -23.26 -3.83
C ALA A 105 26.78 -24.24 -4.98
N SER A 106 25.66 -24.96 -4.87
CA SER A 106 25.18 -25.85 -5.94
C SER A 106 24.82 -25.09 -7.21
N PHE A 107 24.11 -23.97 -7.05
CA PHE A 107 23.76 -23.09 -8.17
C PHE A 107 25.01 -22.54 -8.87
N HIS A 108 25.99 -22.01 -8.13
CA HIS A 108 27.21 -21.44 -8.73
C HIS A 108 28.12 -22.48 -9.39
N ARG A 109 28.05 -23.77 -9.00
CA ARG A 109 28.73 -24.84 -9.75
C ARG A 109 28.17 -25.01 -11.17
N GLN A 110 26.89 -24.75 -11.36
CA GLN A 110 26.22 -24.82 -12.65
C GLN A 110 26.32 -23.50 -13.42
N PHE A 111 26.20 -22.37 -12.72
CA PHE A 111 26.19 -21.03 -13.29
C PHE A 111 27.26 -20.14 -12.64
N PRO A 112 28.56 -20.36 -12.92
CA PRO A 112 29.66 -19.73 -12.19
C PRO A 112 29.78 -18.21 -12.42
N ARG A 113 29.15 -17.69 -13.47
CA ARG A 113 29.16 -16.26 -13.82
C ARG A 113 27.91 -15.51 -13.36
N THR A 114 26.93 -16.22 -12.81
CA THR A 114 25.63 -15.65 -12.44
C THR A 114 25.66 -15.19 -11.00
N ARG A 115 25.35 -13.91 -10.78
CA ARG A 115 25.22 -13.33 -9.43
C ARG A 115 23.87 -13.67 -8.83
N ILE A 116 23.84 -14.12 -7.58
CA ILE A 116 22.62 -14.17 -6.77
C ILE A 116 22.49 -12.84 -6.01
N ILE A 117 21.34 -12.19 -6.12
CA ILE A 117 21.03 -10.92 -5.46
C ILE A 117 19.90 -11.15 -4.43
N LEU A 118 20.01 -10.47 -3.28
CA LEU A 118 19.02 -10.47 -2.21
C LEU A 118 18.77 -9.02 -1.75
N GLU A 119 17.51 -8.60 -1.72
CA GLU A 119 17.09 -7.22 -1.48
C GLU A 119 16.55 -7.01 -0.05
N SER A 120 17.43 -7.12 0.95
CA SER A 120 16.99 -7.06 2.35
C SER A 120 17.08 -5.66 2.97
N GLY A 121 15.97 -4.92 2.98
CA GLY A 121 15.86 -3.62 3.66
C GLY A 121 15.58 -3.74 5.16
N ARG A 122 14.40 -4.29 5.50
CA ARG A 122 13.90 -4.37 6.89
C ARG A 122 14.85 -5.08 7.85
N PHE A 123 15.44 -6.18 7.41
CA PHE A 123 16.35 -6.98 8.22
C PHE A 123 17.64 -6.24 8.57
N VAL A 124 18.15 -5.44 7.62
CA VAL A 124 19.37 -4.65 7.80
C VAL A 124 19.11 -3.43 8.67
N ALA A 125 18.09 -2.63 8.34
CA ALA A 125 17.91 -1.33 8.98
C ALA A 125 16.96 -1.37 10.19
N GLY A 126 16.02 -2.31 10.25
CA GLY A 126 14.90 -2.26 11.19
C GLY A 126 15.32 -2.20 12.67
N LYS A 127 16.27 -3.05 13.08
CA LYS A 127 16.75 -3.08 14.48
C LYS A 127 17.73 -1.94 14.82
N CYS A 128 18.22 -1.20 13.83
CA CYS A 128 19.24 -0.16 14.03
C CYS A 128 18.67 1.19 14.50
N GLY A 129 17.36 1.36 14.51
CA GLY A 129 16.71 2.62 14.86
C GLY A 129 15.63 2.49 15.92
N ALA A 130 15.40 3.60 16.62
CA ALA A 130 14.26 3.80 17.50
C ALA A 130 13.69 5.19 17.24
N LEU A 131 12.36 5.32 17.27
CA LEU A 131 11.72 6.63 17.30
C LEU A 131 11.71 7.13 18.74
N LEU A 132 12.37 8.26 19.00
CA LEU A 132 12.25 8.98 20.27
C LEU A 132 11.12 10.01 20.18
N VAL A 133 10.27 10.03 21.20
CA VAL A 133 9.21 11.03 21.38
C VAL A 133 9.20 11.54 22.81
N THR A 134 8.85 12.81 23.00
CA THR A 134 8.71 13.46 24.30
C THR A 134 7.26 13.39 24.75
N VAL A 135 7.00 13.11 26.03
CA VAL A 135 5.67 13.22 26.62
C VAL A 135 5.34 14.69 26.87
N ASP A 136 4.36 15.24 26.14
CA ASP A 136 3.95 16.64 26.25
C ASP A 136 2.87 16.84 27.31
N ASN A 137 1.97 15.87 27.48
CA ASN A 137 0.81 16.00 28.38
C ASN A 137 0.35 14.62 28.85
N ILE A 138 0.02 14.50 30.14
CA ILE A 138 -0.65 13.33 30.70
C ILE A 138 -2.07 13.69 31.14
N LYS A 139 -3.07 13.02 30.56
CA LYS A 139 -4.48 13.29 30.85
C LYS A 139 -5.30 12.03 31.07
N HIS A 140 -6.30 12.13 31.93
CA HIS A 140 -7.30 11.09 32.09
C HIS A 140 -8.54 11.42 31.27
N ASN A 141 -8.99 10.48 30.44
CA ASN A 141 -10.21 10.65 29.65
C ASN A 141 -10.92 9.31 29.46
N HIS A 142 -12.24 9.29 29.64
CA HIS A 142 -13.09 8.10 29.46
C HIS A 142 -12.54 6.81 30.11
N GLY A 143 -12.00 6.91 31.33
CA GLY A 143 -11.49 5.74 32.07
C GLY A 143 -10.08 5.27 31.65
N LYS A 144 -9.41 6.02 30.78
CA LYS A 144 -8.05 5.73 30.31
C LYS A 144 -7.11 6.90 30.58
N THR A 145 -5.84 6.58 30.85
CA THR A 145 -4.78 7.58 30.97
C THR A 145 -4.01 7.66 29.66
N PHE A 146 -3.89 8.85 29.11
CA PHE A 146 -3.18 9.13 27.88
C PHE A 146 -1.86 9.83 28.19
N ALA A 147 -0.78 9.35 27.59
CA ALA A 147 0.46 10.10 27.44
C ALA A 147 0.51 10.62 26.00
N VAL A 148 0.26 11.92 25.84
CA VAL A 148 0.33 12.61 24.54
C VAL A 148 1.77 12.97 24.27
N THR A 149 2.26 12.67 23.07
CA THR A 149 3.65 12.83 22.70
C THR A 149 3.85 13.73 21.48
N ASP A 150 5.05 14.28 21.32
CA ASP A 150 5.44 15.21 20.25
C ASP A 150 5.60 14.55 18.86
N GLY A 151 5.36 13.24 18.77
CA GLY A 151 5.40 12.47 17.54
C GLY A 151 4.44 11.29 17.55
N GLY A 152 3.86 10.97 16.41
CA GLY A 152 2.88 9.90 16.28
C GLY A 152 2.97 9.20 14.93
N THR A 153 1.80 8.99 14.33
CA THR A 153 1.61 8.41 13.00
C THR A 153 2.43 9.15 11.94
N ASN A 154 2.56 10.48 12.04
CA ASN A 154 3.39 11.29 11.15
C ASN A 154 4.87 10.91 11.18
N CYS A 155 5.37 10.38 12.31
CA CYS A 155 6.75 9.93 12.47
C CYS A 155 6.90 8.41 12.29
N HIS A 156 5.87 7.63 12.63
CA HIS A 156 5.90 6.17 12.57
C HIS A 156 4.51 5.56 12.35
N GLY A 157 4.01 5.62 11.11
CA GLY A 157 2.70 5.09 10.72
C GLY A 157 2.52 3.61 11.04
N ALA A 158 3.54 2.78 10.82
CA ALA A 158 3.46 1.35 11.12
C ALA A 158 3.24 1.04 12.61
N ALA A 159 3.88 1.80 13.52
CA ALA A 159 3.66 1.66 14.97
C ALA A 159 2.28 2.17 15.37
N ALA A 160 1.79 3.20 14.67
CA ALA A 160 0.41 3.67 14.80
C ALA A 160 -0.62 2.74 14.15
N GLY A 161 -0.22 1.61 13.56
CA GLY A 161 -1.11 0.62 12.96
C GLY A 161 -1.60 0.99 11.56
N SER A 162 -1.07 2.04 10.92
CA SER A 162 -1.38 2.37 9.53
C SER A 162 -1.00 1.20 8.60
N GLY A 163 -1.95 0.78 7.78
CA GLY A 163 -1.75 -0.32 6.83
C GLY A 163 -1.75 -1.73 7.45
N GLN A 164 -2.16 -1.90 8.72
CA GLN A 164 -2.31 -3.21 9.35
C GLN A 164 -3.78 -3.51 9.70
N VAL A 165 -4.22 -4.74 9.42
CA VAL A 165 -5.57 -5.23 9.77
C VAL A 165 -5.74 -5.34 11.29
N LEU A 166 -4.68 -5.71 12.01
CA LEU A 166 -4.68 -5.81 13.47
C LEU A 166 -3.58 -4.93 14.05
N LYS A 167 -3.98 -3.90 14.81
CA LYS A 167 -3.06 -3.04 15.53
C LYS A 167 -2.44 -3.80 16.69
N ARG A 168 -1.11 -3.79 16.77
CA ARG A 168 -0.31 -4.36 17.85
C ARG A 168 0.71 -3.33 18.30
N ASN A 169 1.01 -3.32 19.59
CA ASN A 169 2.02 -2.40 20.12
C ASN A 169 3.40 -2.84 19.67
N PHE A 170 4.12 -1.92 19.04
CA PHE A 170 5.57 -2.02 18.99
C PHE A 170 6.10 -1.93 20.42
N ARG A 171 7.30 -2.46 20.67
CA ARG A 171 7.91 -2.34 21.98
C ARG A 171 8.30 -0.88 22.23
N ILE A 172 7.65 -0.28 23.22
CA ILE A 172 7.92 1.06 23.72
C ILE A 172 8.64 0.96 25.06
N VAL A 173 9.70 1.74 25.24
CA VAL A 173 10.48 1.78 26.50
C VAL A 173 10.60 3.22 27.01
N HIS A 174 10.70 3.37 28.33
CA HIS A 174 10.92 4.66 28.98
C HIS A 174 12.41 4.99 28.94
N ALA A 175 12.83 5.83 28.00
CA ALA A 175 14.25 6.10 27.73
C ALA A 175 14.93 6.93 28.84
N THR A 176 14.18 7.80 29.52
CA THR A 176 14.62 8.58 30.69
C THR A 176 14.20 7.96 32.02
N GLY A 177 13.62 6.77 32.00
CA GLY A 177 13.05 6.13 33.18
C GLY A 177 14.11 5.66 34.18
N SER A 178 13.73 5.62 35.45
CA SER A 178 14.54 5.03 36.52
C SER A 178 14.08 3.60 36.83
N THR A 179 15.02 2.70 37.07
CA THR A 179 14.71 1.33 37.47
C THR A 179 13.91 1.28 38.77
N GLY A 180 12.81 0.53 38.78
CA GLY A 180 12.00 0.28 39.98
C GLY A 180 10.82 1.24 40.19
N ALA A 181 10.57 2.17 39.26
CA ALA A 181 9.32 2.93 39.25
C ALA A 181 8.10 2.00 39.05
N PRO A 182 6.94 2.31 39.66
CA PRO A 182 5.75 1.47 39.52
C PRO A 182 5.25 1.47 38.08
N LEU A 183 4.72 0.33 37.64
CA LEU A 183 4.13 0.20 36.31
C LEU A 183 2.70 0.73 36.30
N CYS A 184 2.42 1.64 35.37
CA CYS A 184 1.10 2.16 35.07
C CYS A 184 0.70 1.79 33.63
N GLU A 185 -0.59 1.88 33.32
CA GLU A 185 -1.12 1.63 31.97
C GLU A 185 -1.42 2.95 31.27
N TYR A 186 -0.92 3.11 30.04
CA TYR A 186 -1.12 4.31 29.23
C TYR A 186 -1.57 3.97 27.80
N HIS A 187 -2.45 4.79 27.24
CA HIS A 187 -2.53 5.00 25.80
C HIS A 187 -1.49 6.04 25.39
N ILE A 188 -0.55 5.65 24.54
CA ILE A 188 0.50 6.55 24.06
C ILE A 188 0.05 7.09 22.71
N SER A 189 -0.30 8.37 22.68
CA SER A 189 -0.82 9.07 21.49
C SER A 189 0.19 10.03 20.90
N GLY A 190 0.10 10.29 19.61
CA GLY A 190 0.79 11.39 18.97
C GLY A 190 0.02 12.72 19.06
N PRO A 191 0.48 13.75 18.32
CA PRO A 191 -0.06 15.11 18.38
C PRO A 191 -1.18 15.39 17.35
N LEU A 192 -1.59 14.41 16.54
CA LEU A 192 -2.51 14.63 15.42
C LEU A 192 -3.98 14.67 15.86
N CYS A 193 -4.85 15.23 15.01
CA CYS A 193 -6.28 15.36 15.27
C CYS A 193 -7.07 14.04 15.12
N SER A 194 -6.39 12.94 14.79
CA SER A 194 -7.02 11.65 14.56
C SER A 194 -7.05 10.83 15.87
N PRO A 195 -8.20 10.28 16.28
CA PRO A 195 -8.28 9.33 17.40
C PRO A 195 -7.40 8.09 17.22
N ASP A 196 -7.04 7.76 15.98
CA ASP A 196 -6.19 6.61 15.65
C ASP A 196 -4.68 6.90 15.74
N ASP A 197 -4.31 8.15 16.04
CA ASP A 197 -2.93 8.57 16.28
C ASP A 197 -2.41 8.05 17.63
N LEU A 198 -2.31 6.72 17.73
CA LEU A 198 -1.88 5.99 18.91
C LEU A 198 -0.68 5.15 18.55
N LEU A 199 0.49 5.47 19.09
CA LEU A 199 1.69 4.64 18.98
C LEU A 199 1.57 3.34 19.79
N GLY A 200 0.77 3.34 20.86
CA GLY A 200 0.50 2.15 21.66
C GLY A 200 -0.81 2.23 22.45
N ARG A 201 -1.49 1.09 22.58
CA ARG A 201 -2.72 0.95 23.38
C ARG A 201 -2.47 0.12 24.62
N ASP A 202 -2.93 0.55 25.79
CA ASP A 202 -2.81 -0.21 27.05
C ASP A 202 -1.36 -0.65 27.34
N VAL A 203 -0.42 0.28 27.11
CA VAL A 203 1.01 0.04 27.30
C VAL A 203 1.32 0.09 28.79
N ARG A 204 1.78 -1.03 29.35
CA ARG A 204 2.27 -1.10 30.73
C ARG A 204 3.74 -0.70 30.77
N ILE A 205 4.01 0.44 31.40
CA ILE A 205 5.33 1.08 31.45
C ILE A 205 5.49 1.80 32.78
N GLU A 206 6.73 2.09 33.19
CA GLU A 206 7.02 2.89 34.38
C GLU A 206 6.23 4.20 34.37
N THR A 207 5.86 4.70 35.55
CA THR A 207 5.17 5.99 35.69
C THR A 207 5.86 7.07 34.87
N LEU A 208 5.07 7.76 34.04
CA LEU A 208 5.52 8.81 33.14
C LEU A 208 5.20 10.19 33.73
N ASN A 209 6.02 11.18 33.38
CA ASN A 209 5.83 12.59 33.62
C ASN A 209 5.95 13.37 32.29
N GLU A 210 5.43 14.60 32.27
CA GLU A 210 5.70 15.53 31.17
C GLU A 210 7.22 15.79 31.06
N GLY A 211 7.73 15.78 29.83
CA GLY A 211 9.15 15.88 29.51
C GLY A 211 9.90 14.55 29.46
N ASP A 212 9.30 13.43 29.87
CA ASP A 212 9.93 12.11 29.75
C ASP A 212 10.08 11.71 28.28
N LEU A 213 11.16 11.01 27.95
CA LEU A 213 11.42 10.46 26.61
C LEU A 213 10.99 9.00 26.54
N LEU A 214 10.22 8.68 25.52
CA LEU A 214 9.85 7.32 25.16
C LEU A 214 10.57 6.91 23.88
N ALA A 215 10.93 5.63 23.77
CA ALA A 215 11.51 5.06 22.56
C ALA A 215 10.63 3.94 22.01
N VAL A 216 10.10 4.11 20.80
CA VAL A 216 9.53 3.01 20.01
C VAL A 216 10.71 2.30 19.35
N THR A 217 10.95 1.04 19.71
CA THR A 217 12.11 0.28 19.22
C THR A 217 11.82 -0.40 17.89
N ALA A 218 12.89 -0.82 17.19
CA ALA A 218 12.83 -1.45 15.86
C ALA A 218 12.25 -0.54 14.75
N SER A 219 12.47 0.76 14.86
CA SER A 219 11.93 1.79 13.95
C SER A 219 12.90 2.21 12.84
N GLY A 220 14.02 1.50 12.66
CA GLY A 220 15.03 1.89 11.67
C GLY A 220 14.65 1.63 10.21
N ALA A 221 13.60 0.86 9.95
CA ALA A 221 13.07 0.62 8.61
C ALA A 221 11.59 1.01 8.56
N TYR A 222 11.22 1.82 7.56
CA TYR A 222 9.84 2.28 7.35
C TYR A 222 9.24 3.04 8.56
N GLY A 223 10.09 3.68 9.35
CA GLY A 223 9.68 4.67 10.35
C GLY A 223 9.27 5.96 9.63
N PRO A 224 10.08 7.04 9.66
CA PRO A 224 9.74 8.28 8.97
C PRO A 224 9.52 8.12 7.46
N THR A 225 10.25 7.21 6.80
CA THR A 225 10.22 7.04 5.33
C THR A 225 8.90 6.48 4.78
N ALA A 226 8.08 5.86 5.63
CA ALA A 226 6.76 5.33 5.26
C ALA A 226 5.64 6.00 6.07
N SER A 227 5.89 7.20 6.59
CA SER A 227 4.96 7.94 7.44
C SER A 227 4.55 9.27 6.79
N PRO A 228 3.32 9.76 7.03
CA PRO A 228 2.84 11.04 6.51
C PRO A 228 3.45 12.21 7.30
N THR A 229 4.76 12.40 7.17
CA THR A 229 5.57 13.38 7.93
C THR A 229 5.10 14.83 7.77
N LEU A 230 4.52 15.18 6.60
CA LEU A 230 3.97 16.51 6.34
C LEU A 230 2.50 16.68 6.76
N PHE A 231 1.87 15.67 7.35
CA PHE A 231 0.51 15.83 7.85
C PHE A 231 0.47 16.89 8.96
N HIS A 232 -0.44 17.85 8.83
CA HIS A 232 -0.49 19.08 9.63
C HIS A 232 0.79 19.92 9.60
N SER A 233 1.60 19.83 8.54
CA SER A 233 2.83 20.62 8.40
C SER A 233 3.86 20.41 9.53
N HIS A 234 3.92 19.21 10.12
CA HIS A 234 4.90 18.89 11.17
C HIS A 234 6.35 18.86 10.65
N GLY A 235 6.55 18.37 9.43
CA GLY A 235 7.88 18.20 8.84
C GLY A 235 8.52 16.85 9.14
N HIS A 236 9.59 16.53 8.41
CA HIS A 236 10.41 15.36 8.72
C HIS A 236 11.12 15.50 10.08
N PRO A 237 11.13 14.45 10.93
CA PRO A 237 11.87 14.46 12.19
C PRO A 237 13.39 14.50 11.93
N ALA A 238 14.15 14.92 12.94
CA ALA A 238 15.61 14.80 12.90
C ALA A 238 16.03 13.32 12.96
N GLU A 239 17.09 12.96 12.25
CA GLU A 239 17.71 11.64 12.30
C GLU A 239 19.12 11.76 12.85
N VAL A 240 19.39 11.05 13.94
CA VAL A 240 20.69 11.06 14.63
C VAL A 240 21.29 9.66 14.57
N ILE A 241 22.55 9.57 14.12
CA ILE A 241 23.33 8.34 14.11
C ILE A 241 24.22 8.32 15.35
N VAL A 242 24.15 7.23 16.11
CA VAL A 242 25.08 6.95 17.20
C VAL A 242 26.13 5.97 16.68
N SER A 243 27.38 6.40 16.60
CA SER A 243 28.48 5.54 16.14
C SER A 243 29.72 5.74 17.01
N HIS A 244 30.27 4.63 17.52
CA HIS A 244 31.43 4.63 18.41
C HIS A 244 31.34 5.63 19.59
N GLY A 245 30.16 5.72 20.22
CA GLY A 245 29.90 6.63 21.35
C GLY A 245 29.76 8.10 20.97
N ARG A 246 29.71 8.43 19.67
CA ARG A 246 29.54 9.79 19.15
C ARG A 246 28.18 9.95 18.46
N LEU A 247 27.59 11.12 18.61
CA LEU A 247 26.35 11.52 17.94
C LEU A 247 26.66 12.28 16.66
N PHE A 248 25.98 11.92 15.58
CA PHE A 248 26.03 12.60 14.29
C PHE A 248 24.62 12.95 13.86
N LEU A 249 24.35 14.23 13.61
CA LEU A 249 23.09 14.64 12.99
C LEU A 249 23.15 14.26 11.51
N ALA A 250 22.43 13.20 11.13
CA ALA A 250 22.38 12.71 9.76
C ALA A 250 21.38 13.51 8.92
N LYS A 251 20.24 13.85 9.52
CA LYS A 251 19.22 14.70 8.92
C LYS A 251 18.71 15.70 9.96
N PRO A 252 18.78 17.02 9.71
CA PRO A 252 18.14 18.00 10.59
C PRO A 252 16.62 17.83 10.54
N ARG A 253 15.93 18.24 11.61
CA ARG A 253 14.48 18.36 11.62
C ARG A 253 14.07 19.39 10.57
N GLN A 254 13.07 19.07 9.75
CA GLN A 254 12.51 20.03 8.81
C GLN A 254 11.67 21.07 9.57
N THR A 255 11.90 22.33 9.25
CA THR A 255 11.24 23.48 9.88
C THR A 255 10.00 23.91 9.11
N ALA A 256 9.10 24.64 9.77
CA ALA A 256 7.93 25.22 9.11
C ALA A 256 8.29 26.17 7.95
N LEU A 257 9.42 26.88 8.05
CA LEU A 257 9.91 27.74 6.96
C LEU A 257 10.35 26.90 5.76
N GLU A 258 11.06 25.80 5.95
CA GLU A 258 11.44 24.90 4.85
C GLU A 258 10.23 24.23 4.20
N ILE A 259 9.17 23.91 4.97
CA ILE A 259 7.91 23.41 4.40
C ILE A 259 7.26 24.50 3.56
N ARG A 260 7.12 25.72 4.07
CA ARG A 260 6.58 26.86 3.32
C ARG A 260 7.39 27.10 2.04
N ASP A 261 8.71 27.09 2.14
CA ASP A 261 9.61 27.39 1.04
C ASP A 261 9.67 26.26 -0.01
N SER A 262 9.13 25.07 0.31
CA SER A 262 8.91 24.00 -0.67
C SER A 262 7.70 24.25 -1.58
N HIS A 263 6.81 25.18 -1.19
CA HIS A 263 5.67 25.55 -2.01
C HIS A 263 6.08 26.63 -3.02
N THR A 264 5.61 26.50 -4.25
CA THR A 264 5.76 27.53 -5.28
C THR A 264 4.42 28.23 -5.46
N ASP A 265 4.43 29.55 -5.37
CA ASP A 265 3.29 30.36 -5.78
C ASP A 265 3.25 30.39 -7.31
N VAL A 266 2.39 29.56 -7.91
CA VAL A 266 2.14 29.56 -9.34
C VAL A 266 0.83 30.32 -9.59
N ALA A 267 0.83 31.29 -10.50
CA ALA A 267 -0.40 31.98 -10.86
C ALA A 267 -1.37 30.99 -11.50
N LEU A 268 -2.67 31.13 -11.19
CA LEU A 268 -3.70 30.24 -11.73
C LEU A 268 -3.65 30.17 -13.27
N ASP A 269 -3.42 31.31 -13.92
CA ASP A 269 -3.29 31.40 -15.38
C ASP A 269 -2.13 30.54 -15.92
N ASP A 270 -1.00 30.49 -15.20
CA ASP A 270 0.15 29.66 -15.55
C ASP A 270 -0.13 28.16 -15.29
N MET A 271 -0.94 27.83 -14.27
CA MET A 271 -1.37 26.45 -14.01
C MET A 271 -2.36 25.94 -15.06
N LEU A 272 -3.22 26.82 -15.58
CA LEU A 272 -4.26 26.48 -16.56
C LEU A 272 -3.75 26.50 -18.01
N ALA A 273 -2.59 27.10 -18.26
CA ALA A 273 -1.93 27.07 -19.56
C ALA A 273 -1.34 25.67 -19.83
N ALA A 274 -2.19 24.72 -20.24
CA ALA A 274 -1.71 23.45 -20.80
C ALA A 274 -0.92 23.71 -22.10
N PRO A 275 0.15 22.93 -22.40
CA PRO A 275 0.66 22.86 -23.77
C PRO A 275 -0.47 22.34 -24.66
N ALA A 276 -0.73 23.01 -25.79
CA ALA A 276 -1.86 22.73 -26.67
C ALA A 276 -1.86 21.26 -27.15
N GLY A 277 -2.61 20.40 -26.46
CA GLY A 277 -2.90 19.02 -26.83
C GLY A 277 -4.19 18.95 -27.64
N THR A 278 -4.14 18.19 -28.73
CA THR A 278 -5.17 17.94 -29.75
C THR A 278 -6.57 17.62 -29.17
N PRO A 279 -7.68 18.08 -29.78
CA PRO A 279 -9.01 17.84 -29.24
C PRO A 279 -9.41 16.36 -29.34
N ALA A 280 -9.86 15.79 -28.22
CA ALA A 280 -10.46 14.47 -28.16
C ALA A 280 -11.77 14.41 -28.98
N SER A 281 -11.89 13.38 -29.82
CA SER A 281 -13.07 13.11 -30.64
C SER A 281 -14.27 12.69 -29.78
N GLN A 282 -15.44 13.30 -30.07
CA GLN A 282 -16.72 13.03 -29.41
C GLN A 282 -17.22 11.61 -29.69
N GLY A 283 -17.56 10.87 -28.63
CA GLY A 283 -18.14 9.53 -28.69
C GLY A 283 -19.64 9.55 -29.01
N THR A 284 -20.04 8.60 -29.85
CA THR A 284 -21.41 8.37 -30.35
C THR A 284 -22.27 7.65 -29.30
N GLN A 285 -23.46 8.18 -29.00
CA GLN A 285 -24.44 7.55 -28.11
C GLN A 285 -25.17 6.35 -28.76
N VAL A 286 -25.33 5.26 -28.02
CA VAL A 286 -26.12 4.08 -28.43
C VAL A 286 -27.34 3.93 -27.50
N ALA A 287 -28.53 4.25 -28.01
CA ALA A 287 -29.79 4.35 -27.26
C ALA A 287 -30.48 3.01 -26.89
N GLY A 288 -29.76 1.87 -26.92
CA GLY A 288 -30.35 0.53 -26.75
C GLY A 288 -30.21 -0.10 -25.36
N VAL A 289 -29.38 0.46 -24.47
CA VAL A 289 -28.95 -0.17 -23.20
C VAL A 289 -29.72 0.34 -21.97
N GLN A 290 -30.37 1.51 -22.08
CA GLN A 290 -30.92 2.26 -20.93
C GLN A 290 -32.01 1.54 -20.12
N GLY A 291 -32.80 0.64 -20.74
CA GLY A 291 -33.90 -0.05 -20.05
C GLY A 291 -33.44 -1.12 -19.05
N ALA A 292 -32.35 -1.83 -19.35
CA ALA A 292 -31.86 -2.94 -18.54
C ALA A 292 -31.11 -2.47 -17.29
N THR A 293 -30.23 -1.48 -17.46
CA THR A 293 -29.49 -0.87 -16.35
C THR A 293 -30.43 -0.19 -15.36
N GLN A 294 -31.46 0.50 -15.86
CA GLN A 294 -32.47 1.12 -14.99
C GLN A 294 -33.25 0.09 -14.17
N ALA A 295 -33.66 -1.04 -14.76
CA ALA A 295 -34.36 -2.10 -14.03
C ALA A 295 -33.49 -2.69 -12.91
N ARG A 296 -32.22 -2.97 -13.20
CA ARG A 296 -31.26 -3.49 -12.21
C ARG A 296 -30.99 -2.47 -11.10
N LEU A 297 -30.81 -1.20 -11.46
CA LEU A 297 -30.62 -0.13 -10.49
C LEU A 297 -31.82 0.00 -9.53
N VAL A 298 -33.06 -0.19 -10.00
CA VAL A 298 -34.24 -0.17 -9.14
C VAL A 298 -34.21 -1.30 -8.11
N GLU A 299 -33.74 -2.50 -8.46
CA GLU A 299 -33.59 -3.61 -7.51
C GLU A 299 -32.56 -3.29 -6.43
N ILE A 300 -31.40 -2.77 -6.83
CA ILE A 300 -30.32 -2.37 -5.92
C ILE A 300 -30.81 -1.27 -4.97
N LEU A 301 -31.47 -0.23 -5.49
CA LEU A 301 -32.02 0.85 -4.68
C LEU A 301 -33.05 0.34 -3.66
N ARG A 302 -33.90 -0.62 -4.03
CA ARG A 302 -34.86 -1.23 -3.09
C ARG A 302 -34.16 -1.99 -1.96
N ALA A 303 -33.09 -2.70 -2.27
CA ALA A 303 -32.31 -3.46 -1.29
C ALA A 303 -31.56 -2.53 -0.33
N VAL A 304 -30.79 -1.58 -0.87
CA VAL A 304 -29.97 -0.63 -0.09
C VAL A 304 -30.83 0.26 0.80
N LEU A 305 -31.90 0.84 0.24
CA LEU A 305 -32.78 1.78 0.96
C LEU A 305 -33.89 1.09 1.74
N LYS A 306 -33.97 -0.26 1.71
CA LYS A 306 -35.01 -1.07 2.36
C LYS A 306 -36.42 -0.57 2.05
N LEU A 307 -36.67 -0.23 0.78
CA LEU A 307 -37.94 0.38 0.37
C LEU A 307 -39.10 -0.62 0.52
N PRO A 308 -40.24 -0.20 1.10
CA PRO A 308 -41.46 -0.99 1.09
C PRO A 308 -41.85 -1.43 -0.33
N ALA A 309 -42.47 -2.61 -0.46
CA ALA A 309 -42.96 -3.10 -1.75
C ALA A 309 -44.00 -2.17 -2.40
N SER A 310 -44.69 -1.34 -1.60
CA SER A 310 -45.65 -0.34 -2.06
C SER A 310 -45.00 0.95 -2.60
N THR A 311 -43.69 1.14 -2.42
CA THR A 311 -42.99 2.34 -2.90
C THR A 311 -42.78 2.24 -4.41
N GLU A 312 -43.36 3.18 -5.14
CA GLU A 312 -43.17 3.30 -6.57
C GLU A 312 -41.82 3.94 -6.88
N VAL A 313 -41.01 3.30 -7.73
CA VAL A 313 -39.69 3.81 -8.14
C VAL A 313 -39.70 3.90 -9.66
N ARG A 314 -39.61 5.13 -10.18
CA ARG A 314 -39.65 5.48 -11.60
C ARG A 314 -38.31 6.06 -12.06
N ALA A 315 -38.14 6.21 -13.37
CA ALA A 315 -36.93 6.80 -13.97
C ALA A 315 -36.64 8.21 -13.44
N ASP A 316 -37.71 8.99 -13.21
CA ASP A 316 -37.68 10.36 -12.71
C ASP A 316 -37.74 10.46 -11.18
N SER A 317 -37.78 9.33 -10.46
CA SER A 317 -37.78 9.35 -9.00
C SER A 317 -36.49 9.96 -8.45
N HIS A 318 -36.63 10.96 -7.58
CA HIS A 318 -35.50 11.64 -6.96
C HIS A 318 -34.89 10.80 -5.85
N LEU A 319 -33.59 10.46 -5.96
CA LEU A 319 -32.97 9.50 -5.05
C LEU A 319 -32.98 9.98 -3.60
N ARG A 320 -32.73 11.27 -3.37
CA ARG A 320 -32.70 11.85 -2.02
C ARG A 320 -34.10 12.16 -1.51
N ASP A 321 -34.82 13.00 -2.24
CA ASP A 321 -36.07 13.59 -1.75
C ASP A 321 -37.24 12.62 -1.71
N GLN A 322 -37.25 11.60 -2.59
CA GLN A 322 -38.34 10.63 -2.68
C GLN A 322 -37.97 9.24 -2.19
N LEU A 323 -36.72 8.80 -2.39
CA LEU A 323 -36.27 7.47 -1.99
C LEU A 323 -35.47 7.45 -0.68
N GLY A 324 -35.09 8.61 -0.15
CA GLY A 324 -34.40 8.71 1.15
C GLY A 324 -32.91 8.39 1.11
N LEU A 325 -32.25 8.52 -0.05
CA LEU A 325 -30.80 8.37 -0.16
C LEU A 325 -30.08 9.47 0.64
N ASP A 326 -29.28 9.07 1.62
CA ASP A 326 -28.44 9.91 2.47
C ASP A 326 -26.95 9.59 2.28
N SER A 327 -26.05 10.25 3.01
CA SER A 327 -24.61 10.04 2.85
C SER A 327 -24.13 8.62 3.17
N LEU A 328 -24.80 7.92 4.10
CA LEU A 328 -24.41 6.57 4.52
C LEU A 328 -24.89 5.54 3.50
N THR A 329 -26.16 5.62 3.12
CA THR A 329 -26.76 4.78 2.08
C THR A 329 -26.22 5.09 0.68
N SER A 330 -25.66 6.28 0.44
CA SER A 330 -24.92 6.58 -0.81
C SER A 330 -23.65 5.75 -0.95
N MET A 331 -22.91 5.55 0.13
CA MET A 331 -21.70 4.72 0.12
C MET A 331 -22.07 3.24 -0.09
N GLU A 332 -23.10 2.75 0.60
CA GLU A 332 -23.61 1.40 0.40
C GLU A 332 -24.10 1.18 -1.04
N LEU A 333 -24.84 2.16 -1.60
CA LEU A 333 -25.28 2.12 -2.98
C LEU A 333 -24.09 2.00 -3.94
N LEU A 334 -23.06 2.83 -3.78
CA LEU A 334 -21.87 2.78 -4.65
C LEU A 334 -21.19 1.41 -4.64
N VAL A 335 -21.02 0.80 -3.46
CA VAL A 335 -20.47 -0.55 -3.34
C VAL A 335 -21.36 -1.57 -4.04
N SER A 336 -22.68 -1.53 -3.79
CA SER A 336 -23.62 -2.46 -4.44
C SER A 336 -23.66 -2.29 -5.96
N LEU A 337 -23.43 -1.09 -6.51
CA LEU A 337 -23.34 -0.90 -7.96
C LEU A 337 -22.14 -1.62 -8.56
N GLU A 338 -20.98 -1.58 -7.91
CA GLU A 338 -19.77 -2.31 -8.38
C GLU A 338 -19.95 -3.83 -8.29
N ASP A 339 -20.58 -4.30 -7.20
CA ASP A 339 -20.81 -5.73 -6.97
C ASP A 339 -21.88 -6.33 -7.91
N GLU A 340 -22.94 -5.56 -8.20
CA GLU A 340 -24.15 -6.09 -8.84
C GLU A 340 -24.30 -5.72 -10.33
N ILE A 341 -23.45 -4.82 -10.86
CA ILE A 341 -23.44 -4.41 -12.26
C ILE A 341 -22.11 -4.78 -12.91
N GLU A 342 -22.08 -5.94 -13.57
CA GLU A 342 -20.88 -6.47 -14.22
C GLU A 342 -20.25 -5.47 -15.21
N GLY A 343 -18.95 -5.20 -15.06
CA GLY A 343 -18.19 -4.30 -15.94
C GLY A 343 -18.34 -2.81 -15.61
N PHE A 344 -19.01 -2.47 -14.51
CA PHE A 344 -19.07 -1.10 -13.99
C PHE A 344 -18.22 -0.95 -12.73
N PHE A 345 -17.43 0.12 -12.67
CA PHE A 345 -16.65 0.52 -11.50
C PHE A 345 -16.88 2.01 -11.25
N VAL A 346 -17.00 2.39 -9.98
CA VAL A 346 -17.23 3.78 -9.59
C VAL A 346 -15.92 4.55 -9.74
N ASN A 347 -15.86 5.40 -10.75
CA ASN A 347 -14.73 6.33 -10.90
C ASN A 347 -15.00 7.61 -10.09
N PRO A 348 -14.19 7.91 -9.05
CA PRO A 348 -14.38 9.08 -8.18
C PRO A 348 -14.14 10.41 -8.91
N ASP A 349 -13.36 10.42 -10.00
CA ASP A 349 -13.04 11.63 -10.75
C ASP A 349 -14.16 12.04 -11.71
N THR A 350 -15.02 11.10 -12.10
CA THR A 350 -16.10 11.33 -13.07
C THR A 350 -17.49 11.31 -12.45
N ILE A 351 -17.66 10.73 -11.25
CA ILE A 351 -18.96 10.71 -10.58
C ILE A 351 -19.23 12.04 -9.86
N ALA A 352 -20.29 12.74 -10.28
CA ALA A 352 -20.67 14.04 -9.72
C ALA A 352 -21.99 13.96 -8.93
N PRO A 353 -22.26 14.90 -8.01
CA PRO A 353 -23.53 14.95 -7.27
C PRO A 353 -24.78 14.90 -8.16
N GLY A 354 -24.71 15.50 -9.36
CA GLY A 354 -25.82 15.50 -10.33
C GLY A 354 -26.22 14.12 -10.85
N HIS A 355 -25.33 13.12 -10.80
CA HIS A 355 -25.66 11.75 -11.17
C HIS A 355 -26.63 11.12 -10.17
N PHE A 356 -26.62 11.56 -8.91
CA PHE A 356 -27.52 11.07 -7.86
C PHE A 356 -28.87 11.81 -7.80
N ASN A 357 -29.21 12.61 -8.81
CA ASN A 357 -30.46 13.36 -8.81
C ASN A 357 -31.67 12.45 -8.96
N THR A 358 -31.70 11.61 -10.00
CA THR A 358 -32.78 10.66 -10.28
C THR A 358 -32.25 9.27 -10.63
N VAL A 359 -33.13 8.28 -10.66
CA VAL A 359 -32.80 6.92 -11.13
C VAL A 359 -32.22 6.96 -12.55
N SER A 360 -32.78 7.78 -13.45
CA SER A 360 -32.32 7.92 -14.82
C SER A 360 -30.94 8.57 -14.93
N THR A 361 -30.64 9.62 -14.15
CA THR A 361 -29.32 10.26 -14.21
C THR A 361 -28.21 9.31 -13.75
N LEU A 362 -28.48 8.46 -12.77
CA LEU A 362 -27.53 7.47 -12.28
C LEU A 362 -27.37 6.30 -13.27
N ALA A 363 -28.48 5.81 -13.85
CA ALA A 363 -28.44 4.78 -14.88
C ALA A 363 -27.64 5.24 -16.12
N HIS A 364 -27.82 6.50 -16.56
CA HIS A 364 -27.04 7.06 -17.67
C HIS A 364 -25.54 7.12 -17.35
N TYR A 365 -25.17 7.49 -16.13
CA TYR A 365 -23.78 7.50 -15.72
C TYR A 365 -23.19 6.08 -15.77
N ILE A 366 -23.93 5.09 -15.25
CA ILE A 366 -23.52 3.68 -15.27
C ILE A 366 -23.31 3.21 -16.71
N ASP A 367 -24.27 3.42 -17.60
CA ASP A 367 -24.17 3.00 -19.00
C ASP A 367 -22.98 3.64 -19.72
N ALA A 368 -22.69 4.91 -19.44
CA ALA A 368 -21.58 5.64 -20.05
C ALA A 368 -20.19 5.16 -19.58
N HIS A 369 -20.11 4.52 -18.40
CA HIS A 369 -18.85 4.12 -17.76
C HIS A 369 -18.72 2.61 -17.57
N ARG A 370 -19.69 1.83 -18.05
CA ARG A 370 -19.66 0.38 -18.06
C ARG A 370 -18.88 -0.12 -19.26
N GLN A 371 -17.87 -0.94 -19.04
CA GLN A 371 -17.17 -1.63 -20.12
C GLN A 371 -18.03 -2.79 -20.61
N VAL A 372 -18.50 -2.70 -21.85
CA VAL A 372 -19.23 -3.83 -22.48
C VAL A 372 -18.21 -4.89 -22.86
N ALA A 373 -18.32 -6.09 -22.27
CA ALA A 373 -17.59 -7.26 -22.74
C ALA A 373 -17.98 -7.52 -24.20
N ALA A 374 -17.05 -7.32 -25.14
CA ALA A 374 -17.26 -7.65 -26.54
C ALA A 374 -17.38 -9.18 -26.68
N CYS A 375 -18.62 -9.69 -26.71
CA CYS A 375 -18.89 -11.09 -27.04
C CYS A 375 -19.20 -11.22 -28.54
N GLY A 376 -18.35 -11.93 -29.27
CA GLY A 376 -18.67 -12.51 -30.58
C GLY A 376 -17.78 -12.09 -31.75
N ALA A 377 -16.74 -12.91 -31.99
CA ALA A 377 -16.09 -13.22 -33.27
C ALA A 377 -15.81 -12.09 -34.29
N LEU A 378 -14.52 -11.84 -34.58
CA LEU A 378 -14.00 -11.72 -35.95
C LEU A 378 -12.45 -11.74 -35.90
N HIS A 379 -11.86 -12.59 -36.74
CA HIS A 379 -10.46 -12.52 -37.13
C HIS A 379 -10.11 -11.11 -37.64
N GLY A 380 -9.11 -10.48 -37.04
CA GLY A 380 -8.52 -9.24 -37.54
C GLY A 380 -7.30 -8.89 -36.69
N GLN A 381 -6.14 -8.81 -37.32
CA GLN A 381 -4.89 -8.45 -36.65
C GLN A 381 -4.97 -7.02 -36.09
N PRO A 382 -4.32 -6.71 -34.95
CA PRO A 382 -4.16 -5.33 -34.52
C PRO A 382 -3.13 -4.65 -35.44
N GLU A 383 -3.63 -3.75 -36.28
CA GLU A 383 -2.83 -2.84 -37.10
C GLU A 383 -2.18 -1.82 -36.15
N VAL A 384 -0.88 -1.99 -35.89
CA VAL A 384 -0.07 -1.04 -35.14
C VAL A 384 0.22 0.14 -36.07
N GLN A 385 -0.39 1.30 -35.79
CA GLN A 385 0.01 2.57 -36.41
C GLN A 385 1.37 2.98 -35.86
N TYR A 386 2.39 3.01 -36.72
CA TYR A 386 3.66 3.64 -36.45
C TYR A 386 3.52 5.16 -36.65
N GLU A 387 3.86 5.95 -35.63
CA GLU A 387 4.25 7.34 -35.87
C GLU A 387 5.63 7.36 -36.56
N PRO A 388 5.82 8.15 -37.63
CA PRO A 388 7.11 8.25 -38.29
C PRO A 388 8.09 9.12 -37.49
N VAL A 389 9.32 8.62 -37.32
CA VAL A 389 10.52 9.42 -37.00
C VAL A 389 11.38 9.54 -38.24
#